data_AF-A0A3B8YWB4-F1
#
_entry.id   AF-A0A3B8YWB4-F1
#
_cell.length_a   1.000
_cell.length_b   1.000
_cell.length_c   1.000
_cell.angle_alpha   90.00
_cell.angle_beta   90.00
_cell.angle_gamma   90.00
#
_symmetry.space_group_name_H-M   'P 1'
#
loop_
_entity.id
_entity.type
_entity.pdbx_description
1 polymer ?
#
loop_
_entity_poly.entity_id
_entity_poly.type
_entity_poly.pdbx_seq_one_letter_code
_entity_poly.pdbx_strand_id
1 'polypeptide(L)'
;MIYGLGNYGIKVVGFLLIPVYTRYLTPGDYGILALVAMYTQAMFVVMNLGQTVGIFRFYYDHDDDAGRERVIAAAIWIVFLFSVPLSLVPLAFSGFIAGWLLDNEAL
;
A
#
# COMPACT_ATOMS: atom_id res chain seq x y z
N MET A 1 -15.87 -15.68 -4.37
CA MET A 1 -16.07 -14.89 -5.62
C MET A 1 -16.13 -13.37 -5.39
N ILE A 2 -16.49 -12.89 -4.20
CA ILE A 2 -16.58 -11.44 -3.88
C ILE A 2 -15.19 -10.76 -3.83
N TYR A 3 -14.15 -11.44 -3.31
CA TYR A 3 -12.77 -10.93 -3.29
C TYR A 3 -12.16 -10.68 -4.69
N GLY A 4 -12.62 -11.40 -5.72
CA GLY A 4 -12.16 -11.21 -7.09
C GLY A 4 -12.67 -9.90 -7.69
N LEU A 5 -13.95 -9.58 -7.46
CA LEU A 5 -14.60 -8.38 -8.00
C LEU A 5 -13.90 -7.09 -7.58
N GLY A 6 -13.44 -7.01 -6.33
CA GLY A 6 -12.70 -5.84 -5.83
C GLY A 6 -11.39 -5.60 -6.58
N ASN A 7 -10.63 -6.66 -6.87
CA ASN A 7 -9.39 -6.56 -7.65
C ASN A 7 -9.65 -6.20 -9.11
N TYR A 8 -10.74 -6.69 -9.71
CA TYR A 8 -11.13 -6.30 -11.06
C TYR A 8 -11.58 -4.83 -11.13
N GLY A 9 -12.32 -4.33 -10.13
CA GLY A 9 -12.72 -2.93 -10.05
C GLY A 9 -11.52 -1.98 -10.05
N ILE A 10 -10.49 -2.27 -9.26
CA ILE A 10 -9.25 -1.48 -9.22
C ILE A 10 -8.56 -1.46 -10.59
N LYS A 11 -8.50 -2.61 -11.28
CA LYS A 11 -7.92 -2.69 -12.64
C LYS A 11 -8.72 -1.92 -13.68
N VAL A 12 -10.05 -1.93 -13.60
CA VAL A 12 -10.92 -1.17 -14.51
C VAL A 12 -10.76 0.34 -14.29
N VAL A 13 -10.67 0.79 -13.04
CA VAL A 13 -10.36 2.19 -12.71
C VAL A 13 -8.97 2.57 -13.22
N GLY A 14 -7.97 1.72 -13.01
CA GLY A 14 -6.62 1.92 -13.54
C GLY A 14 -6.61 2.03 -15.07
N PHE A 15 -7.38 1.21 -15.77
CA PHE A 15 -7.51 1.25 -17.23
C PHE A 15 -8.23 2.52 -17.72
N LEU A 16 -9.27 2.97 -17.02
CA LEU A 16 -9.95 4.25 -17.30
C LEU A 16 -9.09 5.47 -17.01
N LEU A 17 -8.11 5.35 -16.10
CA LEU A 17 -7.15 6.40 -15.83
C LEU A 17 -6.05 6.48 -16.89
N ILE A 18 -5.80 5.44 -17.70
CA ILE A 18 -4.84 5.49 -18.82
C ILE A 18 -5.16 6.65 -19.79
N PRO A 19 -6.37 6.79 -20.37
CA PRO A 19 -6.67 7.90 -21.27
C PRO A 19 -6.55 9.27 -20.58
N VAL A 20 -6.84 9.35 -19.28
CA VAL A 20 -6.67 10.57 -18.46
C VAL A 20 -5.18 10.91 -18.32
N TYR A 21 -4.35 9.92 -17.98
CA TYR A 21 -2.90 10.09 -17.85
C TYR A 21 -2.25 10.40 -19.20
N THR A 22 -2.64 9.74 -20.30
CA THR A 22 -2.05 9.99 -21.63
C THR A 22 -2.36 11.38 -22.19
N ARG A 23 -3.39 12.04 -21.68
CA ARG A 23 -3.78 13.39 -22.13
C ARG A 23 -3.10 14.51 -21.34
N TYR A 24 -2.60 14.21 -20.15
CA TYR A 24 -2.02 15.21 -19.23
C TYR A 24 -0.57 14.93 -18.80
N LEU A 25 -0.01 13.74 -19.02
CA LEU A 25 1.35 13.36 -18.63
C LEU A 25 2.23 13.08 -19.87
N THR A 26 3.45 13.62 -19.86
CA THR A 26 4.50 13.29 -20.84
C THR A 26 5.07 11.89 -20.56
N PRO A 27 5.76 11.23 -21.51
CA PRO A 27 6.28 9.86 -21.34
C PRO A 27 7.20 9.66 -20.12
N GLY A 28 7.85 10.72 -19.63
CA GLY A 28 8.70 10.67 -18.43
C GLY A 28 7.91 10.43 -17.13
N ASP A 29 6.73 11.04 -16.99
CA ASP A 29 5.90 10.92 -15.79
C ASP A 29 5.35 9.49 -15.57
N TYR A 30 5.25 8.69 -16.64
CA TYR A 30 4.90 7.28 -16.55
C TYR A 30 5.97 6.44 -15.86
N GLY A 31 7.24 6.77 -16.07
CA GLY A 31 8.36 6.11 -15.38
C GLY A 31 8.31 6.38 -13.88
N ILE A 32 8.05 7.63 -13.50
CA ILE A 32 7.91 8.05 -12.11
C ILE A 32 6.71 7.34 -11.46
N LEU A 33 5.56 7.32 -12.14
CA LEU A 33 4.36 6.63 -11.63
C LEU A 33 4.60 5.13 -11.43
N ALA A 34 5.30 4.48 -12.37
CA ALA A 34 5.66 3.07 -12.26
C ALA A 34 6.61 2.80 -11.09
N LEU A 35 7.61 3.65 -10.88
CA LEU A 35 8.52 3.56 -9.74
C LEU A 35 7.79 3.76 -8.40
N VAL A 36 6.89 4.74 -8.32
CA VAL A 36 6.06 4.99 -7.14
C VAL A 36 5.14 3.79 -6.87
N ALA A 37 4.54 3.20 -7.90
CA ALA A 37 3.69 2.02 -7.76
C ALA A 37 4.49 0.81 -7.26
N MET A 38 5.67 0.55 -7.84
CA MET A 38 6.56 -0.54 -7.39
C MET A 38 7.01 -0.34 -5.95
N TYR A 39 7.41 0.88 -5.59
CA TYR A 39 7.79 1.24 -4.22
C TYR A 39 6.63 1.02 -3.24
N THR A 40 5.44 1.48 -3.60
CA THR A 40 4.23 1.31 -2.78
C THR A 40 3.91 -0.17 -2.59
N GLN A 41 4.05 -0.97 -3.65
CA GLN A 41 3.81 -2.41 -3.58
C GLN A 41 4.84 -3.11 -2.69
N ALA A 42 6.13 -2.75 -2.79
CA ALA A 42 7.18 -3.26 -1.92
C ALA A 42 6.94 -2.88 -0.45
N MET A 43 6.60 -1.61 -0.19
CA MET A 43 6.25 -1.15 1.16
C MET A 43 5.01 -1.85 1.69
N PHE A 44 4.00 -2.09 0.86
CA PHE A 44 2.79 -2.81 1.27
C PHE A 44 3.11 -4.22 1.79
N VAL A 45 4.02 -4.95 1.13
CA VAL A 45 4.45 -6.28 1.61
C VAL A 45 5.08 -6.19 2.99
N VAL A 46 5.97 -5.21 3.21
CA VAL A 46 6.62 -4.99 4.49
C VAL A 46 5.62 -4.55 5.56
N MET A 47 4.70 -3.64 5.24
CA MET A 47 3.70 -3.12 6.17
C MET A 47 2.62 -4.16 6.52
N ASN A 48 2.31 -5.09 5.60
CA ASN A 48 1.30 -6.12 5.86
C ASN A 48 1.75 -7.11 6.93
N LEU A 49 3.06 -7.33 7.12
CA LEU A 49 3.65 -8.13 8.23
C LEU A 49 2.99 -9.52 8.44
N GLY A 50 2.36 -10.10 7.41
CA GLY A 50 1.62 -11.36 7.53
C GLY A 50 0.35 -11.29 8.40
N GLN A 51 -0.19 -10.09 8.67
CA GLN A 51 -1.36 -9.88 9.52
C GLN A 51 -2.56 -10.71 9.10
N THR A 52 -2.77 -10.87 7.79
CA THR A 52 -3.87 -11.69 7.28
C THR A 52 -3.80 -13.11 7.84
N VAL A 53 -2.61 -13.70 7.92
CA VAL A 53 -2.42 -15.05 8.47
C VAL A 53 -2.51 -15.04 9.99
N GLY A 54 -1.97 -14.01 10.66
CA GLY A 54 -2.03 -13.86 12.12
C GLY A 54 -3.46 -13.76 12.64
N ILE A 55 -4.29 -12.91 12.03
CA ILE A 55 -5.70 -12.75 12.38
C ILE A 55 -6.43 -14.08 12.18
N PHE A 56 -6.32 -14.71 11.00
CA PHE A 56 -6.99 -15.98 10.74
C PHE A 56 -6.55 -17.10 11.70
N ARG A 57 -5.27 -17.13 12.11
CA ARG A 57 -4.79 -18.15 13.04
C ARG A 57 -5.29 -17.94 14.47
N PHE A 58 -5.19 -16.73 15.01
CA PHE A 58 -5.56 -16.46 16.40
C PHE A 58 -7.06 -16.22 16.62
N TYR A 59 -7.80 -15.82 15.58
CA TYR A 59 -9.25 -15.63 15.65
C TYR A 59 -10.01 -16.95 15.82
N TYR A 60 -9.51 -18.04 15.22
CA TYR A 60 -10.14 -19.36 15.33
C TYR A 60 -9.65 -20.20 16.51
N ASP A 61 -8.60 -19.75 17.22
CA ASP A 61 -8.05 -20.44 18.41
C ASP A 61 -8.86 -20.17 19.69
N HIS A 62 -9.82 -19.25 19.64
CA HIS A 62 -10.70 -18.90 20.75
C HIS A 62 -12.19 -19.09 20.39
N ASP A 63 -12.88 -19.90 21.20
CA ASP A 63 -14.33 -20.14 21.11
C ASP A 63 -15.19 -19.07 21.80
N ASP A 64 -14.57 -18.14 22.53
CA ASP A 64 -15.27 -17.07 23.26
C ASP A 64 -15.19 -15.72 22.50
N ASP A 65 -16.31 -15.00 22.43
CA ASP A 65 -16.43 -13.74 21.67
C ASP A 65 -15.47 -12.65 22.20
N ALA A 66 -15.22 -12.63 23.51
CA ALA A 66 -14.28 -11.72 24.15
C ALA A 66 -12.81 -11.97 23.73
N GLY A 67 -12.46 -13.23 23.41
CA GLY A 67 -11.14 -13.58 22.90
C GLY A 67 -10.92 -13.10 21.47
N ARG A 68 -11.96 -13.24 20.63
CA ARG A 68 -11.96 -12.79 19.23
C ARG A 68 -11.86 -11.27 19.10
N GLU A 69 -12.58 -10.53 19.93
CA GLU A 69 -12.50 -9.06 19.96
C GLU A 69 -11.10 -8.57 20.34
N ARG A 70 -10.43 -9.22 21.30
CA ARG A 70 -9.04 -8.91 21.66
C ARG A 70 -8.05 -9.16 20.53
N VAL A 71 -8.23 -10.23 19.75
CA VAL A 71 -7.37 -10.53 18.60
C VAL A 71 -7.53 -9.48 17.51
N ILE A 72 -8.77 -9.06 17.21
CA ILE A 72 -9.03 -7.98 16.25
C ILE A 72 -8.44 -6.67 16.76
N ALA A 73 -8.67 -6.32 18.03
CA ALA A 73 -8.11 -5.11 18.63
C ALA A 73 -6.57 -5.13 18.60
N ALA A 74 -5.93 -6.25 18.95
CA ALA A 74 -4.48 -6.40 18.89
C ALA A 74 -3.96 -6.25 17.46
N ALA A 75 -4.63 -6.82 16.46
CA ALA A 75 -4.25 -6.66 15.06
C ALA A 75 -4.34 -5.19 14.62
N ILE A 76 -5.42 -4.48 14.99
CA ILE A 76 -5.59 -3.04 14.71
C ILE A 76 -4.48 -2.23 15.40
N TRP A 77 -4.17 -2.52 16.67
CA TRP A 77 -3.08 -1.86 17.38
C TRP A 77 -1.72 -2.12 16.74
N ILE A 78 -1.45 -3.33 16.25
CA ILE A 78 -0.23 -3.66 15.50
C ILE A 78 -0.17 -2.85 14.19
N VAL A 79 -1.28 -2.74 13.43
CA VAL A 79 -1.34 -1.85 12.25
C VAL A 79 -0.96 -0.44 12.68
N PHE A 80 -1.61 0.09 13.70
CA PHE A 80 -1.41 1.48 14.09
C PHE A 80 0.03 1.73 14.55
N LEU A 81 0.61 0.82 15.33
CA LEU A 81 1.95 0.95 15.87
C LEU A 81 3.06 0.74 14.83
N PHE A 82 2.84 -0.12 13.82
CA PHE A 82 3.86 -0.39 12.80
C PHE A 82 3.66 0.46 11.54
N SER A 83 2.43 0.56 11.03
CA SER A 83 2.14 1.25 9.77
C SER A 83 2.33 2.76 9.86
N VAL A 84 1.98 3.40 10.99
CA VAL A 84 2.17 4.84 11.18
C VAL A 84 3.66 5.22 11.11
N PRO A 85 4.57 4.64 11.94
CA PRO A 85 5.99 4.97 11.83
C PRO A 85 6.61 4.51 10.51
N LEU A 86 6.21 3.36 9.94
CA LEU A 86 6.72 2.98 8.62
C LEU A 86 6.30 3.97 7.53
N SER A 87 5.12 4.59 7.62
CA SER A 87 4.65 5.60 6.65
C SER A 87 5.40 6.94 6.76
N LEU A 88 5.98 7.24 7.93
CA LEU A 88 6.82 8.42 8.13
C LEU A 88 8.19 8.30 7.45
N VAL A 89 8.69 7.07 7.26
CA VAL A 89 9.97 6.81 6.57
C VAL A 89 9.94 7.31 5.11
N PRO A 90 8.95 6.97 4.26
CA PRO A 90 8.80 7.54 2.93
C PRO A 90 8.64 9.07 2.93
N LEU A 91 7.91 9.63 3.91
CA LEU A 91 7.69 11.07 3.99
C LEU A 91 8.99 11.83 4.30
N ALA A 92 9.82 11.30 5.21
CA ALA A 92 11.15 11.84 5.48
C ALA A 92 12.11 11.69 4.29
N PHE A 93 12.00 10.59 3.54
CA PHE A 93 12.78 10.35 2.33
C PHE A 93 12.24 11.04 1.06
N SER A 94 11.03 11.60 1.10
CA SER A 94 10.40 12.25 -0.05
C SER A 94 11.24 13.41 -0.58
N GLY A 95 11.89 14.17 0.29
CA GLY A 95 12.81 15.23 -0.10
C GLY A 95 14.10 14.72 -0.75
N PHE A 96 14.60 13.55 -0.30
CA PHE A 96 15.79 12.93 -0.87
C PHE A 96 15.51 12.28 -2.23
N ILE A 97 14.38 11.58 -2.36
CA ILE A 97 13.96 10.95 -3.61
C ILE A 97 13.55 12.01 -4.64
N ALA A 98 12.84 13.07 -4.22
CA ALA A 98 12.52 14.19 -5.11
C ALA A 98 13.78 14.90 -5.60
N GLY A 99 14.77 15.15 -4.73
CA GLY A 99 16.05 15.73 -5.14
C GLY A 99 16.83 14.83 -6.11
N TRP A 100 16.93 13.54 -5.81
CA TRP A 100 17.71 12.60 -6.66
C TRP A 100 17.03 12.26 -7.99
N LEU A 101 15.69 12.35 -8.06
CA LEU A 101 14.91 12.03 -9.24
C LEU A 101 14.61 13.26 -10.12
N LEU A 102 14.43 14.46 -9.54
CA LEU A 102 14.17 15.70 -10.29
C LEU A 102 15.43 16.48 -10.70
N ASP A 103 16.58 16.34 -10.01
CA ASP A 103 17.83 17.00 -10.48
C ASP A 103 18.40 16.34 -11.75
N ASN A 104 17.95 15.15 -12.13
CA ASN A 104 18.46 14.45 -13.32
C ASN A 104 17.62 14.70 -14.59
N GLU A 105 16.55 15.50 -14.51
CA GLU A 105 15.76 15.94 -15.68
C GLU A 105 15.96 17.43 -16.02
N ALA A 106 16.86 18.14 -15.32
CA ALA A 106 17.32 19.46 -15.74
C ALA A 106 18.47 19.35 -16.78
N LEU A 107 18.14 18.84 -17.97
CA LEU A 107 18.89 19.06 -19.21
C LEU A 107 18.00 19.76 -20.23
#